data_AF-A0A821WQP3-F1
#
_entry.id   AF-A0A821WQP3-F1
#
_cell.length_a   1.000
_cell.length_b   1.000
_cell.length_c   1.000
_cell.angle_alpha   90.00
_cell.angle_beta   90.00
_cell.angle_gamma   90.00
#
_symmetry.space_group_name_H-M   'P 1'
#
loop_
_entity.id
_entity.type
_entity.pdbx_description
1 polymer ?
#
loop_
_entity_poly.entity_id
_entity_poly.type
_entity_poly.pdbx_seq_one_letter_code
_entity_poly.pdbx_strand_id
1 'polypeptide(L)'
;MATTSYEHDGAGGKFIPATQRPDGTWRKPRRVKDGYIPQEEIPLYESKGKQFKARQNTGLPVGLPPELAEEIRKPKKGSGIIQPIPGMVVNIEKKKKKKKSAVNEVADRLSKVEIIEPTFNEAVHQPNTISASDPNKRLKNLRKKLRDIETLEEKINIGALNPDKDQKDKISKKIEIIKAIEELEKCSF
;
A
#
# COMPACT_ATOMS: atom_id res chain seq x y z
N MET A 1 -14.42 -18.58 -2.97
CA MET A 1 -12.99 -19.00 -2.95
C MET A 1 -12.90 -20.11 -1.92
N ALA A 2 -12.43 -21.29 -2.32
CA ALA A 2 -12.31 -22.41 -1.40
C ALA A 2 -11.10 -22.16 -0.50
N THR A 3 -11.32 -21.96 0.79
CA THR A 3 -10.25 -21.91 1.79
C THR A 3 -9.59 -23.28 1.85
N THR A 4 -8.32 -23.37 1.51
CA THR A 4 -7.53 -24.61 1.63
C THR A 4 -7.29 -24.92 3.10
N SER A 5 -8.10 -25.84 3.66
CA SER A 5 -7.89 -26.39 4.99
C SER A 5 -6.70 -27.36 4.97
N TYR A 6 -5.74 -27.15 5.85
CA TYR A 6 -4.61 -28.05 6.02
C TYR A 6 -4.81 -28.94 7.25
N GLU A 7 -4.35 -30.17 7.13
CA GLU A 7 -4.29 -31.14 8.22
C GLU A 7 -2.82 -31.49 8.52
N HIS A 8 -2.58 -32.03 9.71
CA HIS A 8 -1.26 -32.49 10.14
C HIS A 8 -1.24 -34.01 10.17
N ASP A 9 -0.19 -34.62 9.59
CA ASP A 9 0.02 -36.06 9.73
C ASP A 9 0.45 -36.41 11.16
N GLY A 10 0.41 -37.70 11.52
CA GLY A 10 0.85 -38.17 12.83
C GLY A 10 2.34 -37.93 13.13
N ALA A 11 3.12 -37.50 12.13
CA ALA A 11 4.52 -37.11 12.24
C ALA A 11 4.71 -35.57 12.26
N GLY A 12 3.62 -34.79 12.26
CA GLY A 12 3.61 -33.33 12.34
C GLY A 12 3.62 -32.57 11.00
N GLY A 13 3.77 -33.25 9.86
CA GLY A 13 3.85 -32.65 8.54
C GLY A 13 2.50 -32.13 8.03
N LYS A 14 2.49 -30.92 7.45
CA LYS A 14 1.30 -30.26 6.90
C LYS A 14 0.88 -30.88 5.56
N PHE A 15 -0.39 -31.21 5.35
CA PHE A 15 -0.91 -31.75 4.09
C PHE A 15 -2.31 -31.25 3.74
N ILE A 16 -2.65 -31.27 2.45
CA ILE A 16 -3.99 -30.99 1.92
C ILE A 16 -4.76 -32.33 1.92
N PRO A 17 -5.92 -32.42 2.59
CA PRO A 17 -6.65 -33.67 2.71
C PRO A 17 -7.23 -34.15 1.38
N ALA A 18 -7.62 -35.42 1.34
CA ALA A 18 -8.30 -35.99 0.19
C ALA A 18 -9.64 -35.28 -0.03
N THR A 19 -9.99 -34.99 -1.29
CA THR A 19 -11.26 -34.32 -1.62
C THR A 19 -12.06 -35.15 -2.60
N GLN A 20 -13.36 -35.27 -2.38
CA GLN A 20 -14.26 -35.97 -3.28
C GLN A 20 -14.56 -35.11 -4.52
N ARG A 21 -14.54 -35.72 -5.70
CA ARG A 21 -15.01 -35.10 -6.95
C ARG A 21 -16.54 -35.18 -7.03
N PRO A 22 -17.19 -34.34 -7.86
CA PRO A 22 -18.64 -34.44 -8.08
C PRO A 22 -19.10 -35.80 -8.62
N ASP A 23 -18.23 -36.54 -9.32
CA ASP A 23 -18.47 -37.91 -9.81
C ASP A 23 -18.29 -38.99 -8.73
N GLY A 24 -18.00 -38.60 -7.48
CA GLY A 24 -17.80 -39.50 -6.34
C GLY A 24 -16.38 -40.06 -6.20
N THR A 25 -15.52 -39.91 -7.21
CA THR A 25 -14.12 -40.36 -7.14
C THR A 25 -13.30 -39.45 -6.23
N TRP A 26 -12.25 -39.97 -5.59
CA TRP A 26 -11.44 -39.20 -4.65
C TRP A 26 -10.17 -38.64 -5.29
N ARG A 27 -9.82 -37.40 -4.93
CA ARG A 27 -8.48 -36.85 -5.15
C ARG A 27 -7.59 -37.26 -3.99
N LYS A 28 -6.39 -37.76 -4.30
CA LYS A 28 -5.41 -38.14 -3.29
C LYS A 28 -4.99 -36.95 -2.41
N PRO A 29 -4.68 -37.18 -1.12
CA PRO A 29 -4.09 -36.15 -0.26
C PRO A 29 -2.71 -35.74 -0.77
N ARG A 30 -2.30 -34.50 -0.49
CA ARG A 30 -1.02 -33.93 -0.96
C ARG A 30 -0.24 -33.32 0.20
N ARG A 31 0.98 -33.79 0.43
CA ARG A 31 1.87 -33.22 1.45
C ARG A 31 2.37 -31.84 1.00
N VAL A 32 2.43 -30.92 1.94
CA VAL A 32 2.96 -29.56 1.77
C VAL A 32 4.36 -29.55 2.37
N LYS A 33 5.30 -28.86 1.73
CA LYS A 33 6.67 -28.75 2.26
C LYS A 33 6.66 -27.90 3.52
N ASP A 34 7.41 -28.30 4.54
CA ASP A 34 7.55 -27.52 5.77
C ASP A 34 8.11 -26.12 5.47
N GLY A 35 7.45 -25.11 6.04
CA GLY A 35 7.76 -23.69 5.81
C GLY A 35 7.30 -23.12 4.47
N TYR A 36 6.70 -23.91 3.56
CA TYR A 36 6.13 -23.41 2.32
C TYR A 36 4.73 -22.85 2.56
N ILE A 37 4.56 -21.55 2.28
CA ILE A 37 3.27 -20.85 2.32
C ILE A 37 2.91 -20.47 0.89
N PRO A 38 1.79 -20.97 0.33
CA PRO A 38 1.37 -20.60 -1.02
C PRO A 38 1.13 -19.11 -1.18
N GLN A 39 1.31 -18.61 -2.40
CA GLN A 39 1.13 -17.19 -2.71
C GLN A 39 -0.26 -16.63 -2.34
N GLU A 40 -1.29 -17.47 -2.38
CA GLU A 40 -2.66 -17.10 -1.98
C GLU A 40 -2.78 -16.80 -0.47
N GLU A 41 -1.93 -17.41 0.35
CA GLU A 41 -1.87 -17.21 1.79
C GLU A 41 -0.82 -16.18 2.22
N ILE A 42 0.13 -15.85 1.34
CA ILE A 42 1.11 -14.80 1.61
C ILE A 42 0.34 -13.47 1.68
N PRO A 43 0.34 -12.79 2.85
CA PRO A 43 -0.36 -11.53 2.99
C PRO A 43 0.15 -10.53 1.96
N LEU A 44 -0.75 -9.99 1.15
CA LEU A 44 -0.40 -8.93 0.23
C LEU A 44 0.09 -7.74 1.05
N TYR A 45 1.29 -7.25 0.73
CA TYR A 45 1.86 -6.12 1.45
C TYR A 45 0.93 -4.90 1.37
N GLU A 46 0.56 -4.37 2.54
CA GLU A 46 -0.16 -3.12 2.64
C GLU A 46 0.70 -2.08 3.33
N SER A 47 0.81 -0.88 2.74
CA SER A 47 1.54 0.23 3.36
C SER A 47 0.90 0.63 4.69
N LYS A 48 1.71 1.06 5.67
CA LYS A 48 1.20 1.50 6.99
C LYS A 48 0.10 2.55 6.85
N GLY A 49 0.24 3.51 5.94
CA GLY A 49 -0.78 4.52 5.67
C GLY A 49 -2.12 3.95 5.18
N LYS A 50 -2.09 2.91 4.32
CA LYS A 50 -3.30 2.21 3.86
C LYS A 50 -4.00 1.51 5.02
N GLN A 51 -3.23 0.84 5.89
CA GLN A 51 -3.75 0.21 7.10
C GLN A 51 -4.37 1.23 8.06
N PHE A 52 -3.72 2.37 8.28
CA PHE A 52 -4.26 3.46 9.11
C PHE A 52 -5.58 4.00 8.54
N LYS A 53 -5.65 4.24 7.23
CA LYS A 53 -6.86 4.74 6.57
C LYS A 53 -8.00 3.72 6.63
N ALA A 54 -7.70 2.44 6.42
CA ALA A 54 -8.68 1.35 6.56
C ALA A 54 -9.24 1.30 7.98
N ARG A 55 -8.38 1.41 9.02
CA ARG A 55 -8.79 1.46 10.43
C ARG A 55 -9.61 2.71 10.77
N GLN A 56 -9.28 3.87 10.24
CA GLN A 56 -10.07 5.10 10.44
C GLN A 56 -11.46 4.99 9.79
N ASN A 57 -11.54 4.34 8.62
CA ASN A 57 -12.80 4.15 7.91
C ASN A 57 -13.76 3.14 8.56
N THR A 58 -13.32 2.33 9.54
CA THR A 58 -14.22 1.41 10.25
C THR A 58 -15.19 2.14 11.18
N GLY A 59 -14.91 3.42 11.50
CA GLY A 59 -15.71 4.21 12.44
C GLY A 59 -15.57 3.76 13.89
N LEU A 60 -14.59 2.90 14.20
CA LEU A 60 -14.25 2.49 15.56
C LEU A 60 -13.22 3.45 16.17
N PRO A 61 -13.33 3.74 17.48
CA PRO A 61 -12.33 4.53 18.18
C PRO A 61 -10.97 3.80 18.22
N VAL A 62 -9.90 4.57 18.30
CA VAL A 62 -8.54 4.02 18.36
C VAL A 62 -8.39 3.12 19.60
N GLY A 63 -7.77 1.96 19.44
CA GLY A 63 -7.58 0.98 20.51
C GLY A 63 -8.70 -0.06 20.67
N LEU A 64 -9.84 0.08 19.97
CA LEU A 64 -10.87 -0.96 19.93
C LEU A 64 -10.58 -1.94 18.77
N PRO A 65 -10.25 -3.21 19.03
CA PRO A 65 -10.03 -4.18 17.97
C PRO A 65 -11.34 -4.46 17.22
N PRO A 66 -11.27 -4.67 15.88
CA PRO A 66 -12.45 -4.88 15.04
C PRO A 66 -13.30 -6.09 15.46
N GLU A 67 -12.68 -7.14 16.01
CA GLU A 67 -13.37 -8.33 16.53
C GLU A 67 -14.38 -8.00 17.64
N LEU A 68 -14.02 -7.13 18.60
CA LEU A 68 -14.92 -6.75 19.69
C LEU A 68 -16.12 -5.94 19.21
N ALA A 69 -15.94 -5.10 18.18
CA ALA A 69 -17.05 -4.34 17.61
C ALA A 69 -18.04 -5.22 16.86
N GLU A 70 -17.54 -6.28 16.20
CA GLU A 70 -18.40 -7.29 15.57
C GLU A 70 -19.18 -8.09 16.61
N GLU A 71 -18.59 -8.42 17.76
CA GLU A 71 -19.29 -9.09 18.87
C GLU A 71 -20.40 -8.23 19.48
N ILE A 72 -20.18 -6.92 19.65
CA ILE A 72 -21.20 -5.99 20.16
C ILE A 72 -22.36 -5.83 19.16
N ARG A 73 -22.07 -5.91 17.86
CA ARG A 73 -23.07 -5.83 16.79
C ARG A 73 -23.86 -7.11 16.58
N LYS A 74 -23.39 -8.26 17.08
CA LYS A 74 -24.15 -9.51 17.03
C LYS A 74 -25.32 -9.42 18.02
N PRO A 75 -26.58 -9.53 17.57
CA PRO A 75 -27.72 -9.50 18.47
C PRO A 75 -27.65 -10.71 19.41
N LYS A 76 -27.53 -10.46 20.72
CA LYS A 76 -27.74 -11.52 21.72
C LYS A 76 -29.19 -11.98 21.61
N LYS A 77 -29.41 -13.24 21.22
CA LYS A 77 -30.72 -13.90 21.31
C LYS A 77 -31.06 -14.04 22.80
N GLY A 78 -31.96 -13.18 23.29
CA GLY A 78 -32.47 -13.26 24.66
C GLY A 78 -33.48 -12.15 24.97
N SER A 79 -34.77 -12.55 25.03
CA SER A 79 -35.97 -11.87 25.53
C SER A 79 -36.25 -10.43 25.10
N GLY A 80 -37.28 -10.28 24.26
CA GLY A 80 -37.90 -9.01 23.93
C GLY A 80 -38.46 -8.28 25.14
N ILE A 81 -38.21 -6.97 25.15
CA ILE A 81 -39.08 -5.84 25.50
C ILE A 81 -38.18 -4.62 25.29
N ILE A 82 -38.40 -3.87 24.21
CA ILE A 82 -37.81 -2.55 24.03
C ILE A 82 -38.97 -1.57 24.14
N GLN A 83 -39.13 -0.97 25.32
CA GLN A 83 -39.82 0.31 25.43
C GLN A 83 -38.75 1.40 25.27
N PRO A 84 -38.80 2.20 24.19
CA PRO A 84 -37.87 3.30 24.02
C PRO A 84 -38.38 4.49 24.83
N ILE A 85 -38.22 4.45 26.17
CA ILE A 85 -38.44 5.57 27.09
C ILE A 85 -39.91 6.05 27.21
N PRO A 86 -40.54 5.96 28.40
CA PRO A 86 -41.86 6.54 28.64
C PRO A 86 -41.84 8.07 28.49
N GLY A 87 -42.71 8.62 27.61
CA GLY A 87 -43.09 10.04 27.65
C GLY A 87 -42.70 10.95 26.49
N MET A 88 -42.12 10.46 25.38
CA MET A 88 -41.72 11.34 24.26
C MET A 88 -42.49 11.04 22.97
N VAL A 89 -43.55 11.81 22.72
CA VAL A 89 -44.30 11.80 21.46
C VAL A 89 -43.65 12.82 20.52
N VAL A 90 -42.93 12.35 19.49
CA VAL A 90 -42.41 13.21 18.42
C VAL A 90 -43.11 12.85 17.12
N ASN A 91 -44.02 13.72 16.66
CA ASN A 91 -44.58 13.65 15.31
C ASN A 91 -43.50 14.02 14.28
N ILE A 92 -43.09 13.05 13.45
CA ILE A 92 -42.22 13.32 12.30
C ILE A 92 -43.07 13.27 11.03
N GLU A 93 -43.41 14.46 10.52
CA GLU A 93 -44.02 14.64 9.21
C GLU A 93 -43.02 14.28 8.10
N LYS A 94 -43.45 13.42 7.18
CA LYS A 94 -42.68 12.99 6.00
C LYS A 94 -42.47 14.16 5.04
N LYS A 95 -41.26 14.76 5.04
CA LYS A 95 -40.82 15.64 3.94
C LYS A 95 -39.74 14.94 3.09
N LYS A 96 -40.17 14.33 1.99
CA LYS A 96 -39.30 13.88 0.88
C LYS A 96 -38.58 15.10 0.29
N LYS A 97 -37.26 15.20 0.48
CA LYS A 97 -36.40 16.11 -0.28
C LYS A 97 -35.60 15.31 -1.32
N LYS A 98 -35.94 15.50 -2.60
CA LYS A 98 -35.16 15.04 -3.76
C LYS A 98 -33.74 15.61 -3.66
N LYS A 99 -32.71 14.76 -3.76
CA LYS A 99 -31.37 15.15 -4.23
C LYS A 99 -31.06 14.37 -5.50
N LYS A 100 -31.01 15.08 -6.62
CA LYS A 100 -30.37 14.67 -7.87
C LYS A 100 -29.00 15.35 -7.97
N SER A 101 -28.15 14.78 -8.84
CA SER A 101 -26.95 15.34 -9.49
C SER A 101 -25.61 15.34 -8.75
N ALA A 102 -25.02 14.15 -8.58
CA ALA A 102 -23.56 14.01 -8.46
C ALA A 102 -23.03 12.71 -9.11
N VAL A 103 -23.89 11.70 -9.33
CA VAL A 103 -23.50 10.39 -9.88
C VAL A 103 -23.30 10.42 -11.40
N ASN A 104 -24.04 11.27 -12.14
CA ASN A 104 -23.98 11.27 -13.60
C ASN A 104 -22.70 11.89 -14.17
N GLU A 105 -22.09 12.87 -13.49
CA GLU A 105 -20.86 13.52 -13.99
C GLU A 105 -19.63 12.59 -13.89
N VAL A 106 -19.59 11.72 -12.87
CA VAL A 106 -18.51 10.74 -12.71
C VAL A 106 -18.62 9.62 -13.74
N ALA A 107 -19.85 9.22 -14.11
CA ALA A 107 -20.09 8.21 -15.13
C ALA A 107 -19.63 8.68 -16.53
N ASP A 108 -19.91 9.93 -16.90
CA ASP A 108 -19.47 10.51 -18.18
C ASP A 108 -17.95 10.67 -18.31
N ARG A 109 -17.23 10.79 -17.18
CA ARG A 109 -15.76 10.85 -17.17
C ARG A 109 -15.13 9.46 -17.31
N LEU A 110 -15.78 8.42 -16.79
CA LEU A 110 -15.31 7.04 -16.92
C LEU A 110 -15.52 6.48 -18.33
N SER A 111 -16.59 6.90 -19.03
CA SER A 111 -16.87 6.45 -20.39
C SER A 111 -15.97 7.07 -21.46
N LYS A 112 -15.15 8.07 -21.12
CA LYS A 112 -14.23 8.77 -22.03
C LYS A 112 -12.76 8.37 -21.87
N VAL A 113 -12.47 7.38 -21.02
CA VAL A 113 -11.13 6.81 -20.89
C VAL A 113 -11.05 5.59 -21.82
N GLU A 114 -10.48 5.77 -23.00
CA GLU A 114 -10.08 4.65 -23.87
C GLU A 114 -8.83 3.98 -23.30
N ILE A 115 -8.94 2.68 -23.02
CA ILE A 115 -7.83 1.84 -22.59
C ILE A 115 -7.06 1.45 -23.85
N ILE A 116 -5.91 2.10 -24.07
CA ILE A 116 -4.95 1.66 -25.08
C ILE A 116 -4.34 0.35 -24.58
N GLU A 117 -4.58 -0.75 -25.30
CA GLU A 117 -3.93 -2.04 -25.05
C GLU A 117 -2.41 -1.86 -25.13
N PRO A 118 -1.63 -2.23 -24.09
CA PRO A 118 -0.19 -2.29 -24.24
C PRO A 118 0.12 -3.51 -25.12
N THR A 119 0.50 -3.24 -26.37
CA THR A 119 1.15 -4.22 -27.24
C THR A 119 2.38 -4.76 -26.50
N PHE A 120 2.28 -5.97 -25.97
CA PHE A 120 3.39 -6.66 -25.33
C PHE A 120 4.31 -7.18 -26.44
N ASN A 121 5.18 -6.31 -26.95
CA ASN A 121 6.30 -6.75 -27.77
C ASN A 121 7.32 -7.43 -26.87
N GLU A 122 7.42 -8.75 -27.03
CA GLU A 122 8.58 -9.53 -26.66
C GLU A 122 9.84 -8.93 -27.27
N ALA A 123 10.69 -8.36 -26.42
CA ALA A 123 12.08 -8.06 -26.75
C ALA A 123 12.97 -8.25 -25.51
N VAL A 124 13.42 -9.49 -25.34
CA VAL A 124 14.83 -9.88 -25.16
C VAL A 124 15.72 -9.01 -24.26
N HIS A 125 16.25 -9.66 -23.22
CA HIS A 125 17.45 -9.31 -22.46
C HIS A 125 18.52 -8.49 -23.22
N GLN A 126 18.79 -7.28 -22.75
CA GLN A 126 20.11 -6.63 -22.81
C GLN A 126 20.32 -5.80 -21.52
N PRO A 127 21.49 -5.90 -20.86
CA PRO A 127 21.85 -5.05 -19.72
C PRO A 127 22.33 -3.67 -20.22
N ASN A 128 22.13 -2.64 -19.40
CA ASN A 128 22.55 -1.24 -19.59
C ASN A 128 21.83 -0.42 -20.68
N THR A 129 20.89 0.44 -20.25
CA THR A 129 20.83 1.82 -20.74
C THR A 129 20.41 2.78 -19.61
N ILE A 130 21.39 3.54 -19.13
CA ILE A 130 21.20 4.79 -18.38
C ILE A 130 20.66 5.80 -19.39
N SER A 131 19.35 5.94 -19.54
CA SER A 131 18.76 6.94 -20.43
C SER A 131 18.10 8.06 -19.63
N ALA A 132 18.82 9.18 -19.59
CA ALA A 132 18.32 10.56 -19.60
C ALA A 132 17.15 10.88 -18.63
N SER A 133 17.45 11.10 -17.35
CA SER A 133 16.66 12.07 -16.60
C SER A 133 16.77 13.43 -17.28
N ASP A 134 15.65 14.11 -17.55
CA ASP A 134 15.62 15.46 -18.12
C ASP A 134 16.74 16.35 -17.54
N PRO A 135 17.45 17.15 -18.35
CA PRO A 135 18.57 17.99 -17.87
C PRO A 135 18.15 18.85 -16.67
N ASN A 136 16.91 19.32 -16.67
CA ASN A 136 16.28 20.03 -15.55
C ASN A 136 16.15 19.22 -14.25
N LYS A 137 15.79 17.93 -14.34
CA LYS A 137 15.73 17.04 -13.16
C LYS A 137 17.14 16.76 -12.63
N ARG A 138 18.10 16.55 -13.52
CA ARG A 138 19.52 16.36 -13.15
C ARG A 138 20.09 17.60 -12.46
N LEU A 139 19.79 18.80 -12.97
CA LEU A 139 20.18 20.08 -12.37
C LEU A 139 19.61 20.25 -10.95
N LYS A 140 18.30 19.99 -10.77
CA LYS A 140 17.65 20.03 -9.43
C LYS A 140 18.29 19.05 -8.45
N ASN A 141 18.61 17.84 -8.90
CA ASN A 141 19.26 16.83 -8.07
C ASN A 141 20.68 17.22 -7.66
N LEU A 142 21.48 17.76 -8.58
CA LEU A 142 22.83 18.24 -8.27
C LEU A 142 22.81 19.45 -7.33
N ARG A 143 21.91 20.41 -7.54
CA ARG A 143 21.70 21.54 -6.61
C ARG A 143 21.26 21.07 -5.21
N LYS A 144 20.49 19.98 -5.11
CA LYS A 144 20.17 19.36 -3.82
C LYS A 144 21.42 18.79 -3.15
N LYS A 145 22.22 18.02 -3.89
CA LYS A 145 23.48 17.46 -3.37
C LYS A 145 24.45 18.55 -2.90
N LEU A 146 24.53 19.67 -3.62
CA LEU A 146 25.36 20.82 -3.22
C LEU A 146 24.94 21.38 -1.85
N ARG A 147 23.64 21.63 -1.66
CA ARG A 147 23.11 22.09 -0.36
C ARG A 147 23.38 21.10 0.77
N ASP A 148 23.17 19.82 0.53
CA ASP A 148 23.43 18.79 1.54
C ASP A 148 24.91 18.79 1.97
N ILE A 149 25.84 18.96 1.01
CA ILE A 149 27.28 19.07 1.30
C ILE A 149 27.60 20.36 2.06
N GLU A 150 27.05 21.51 1.69
CA GLU A 150 27.26 22.78 2.40
C GLU A 150 26.78 22.70 3.85
N THR A 151 25.62 22.07 4.11
CA THR A 151 25.14 21.86 5.49
C THR A 151 26.02 20.89 6.28
N LEU A 152 26.68 19.93 5.62
CA LEU A 152 27.66 19.06 6.26
C LEU A 152 28.93 19.83 6.61
N GLU A 153 29.44 20.67 5.70
CA GLU A 153 30.60 21.55 5.97
C GLU A 153 30.32 22.54 7.10
N GLU A 154 29.15 23.17 7.12
CA GLU A 154 28.75 24.10 8.19
C GLU A 154 28.72 23.41 9.55
N LYS A 155 28.16 22.20 9.64
CA LYS A 155 28.14 21.40 10.88
C LYS A 155 29.54 20.99 11.34
N ILE A 156 30.46 20.74 10.41
CA ILE A 156 31.85 20.43 10.73
C ILE A 156 32.59 21.70 11.20
N ASN A 157 32.39 22.83 10.53
CA ASN A 157 33.00 24.11 10.88
C ASN A 157 32.53 24.63 12.25
N ILE A 158 31.26 24.41 12.58
CA ILE A 158 30.69 24.72 13.91
C ILE A 158 31.20 23.73 14.98
N GLY A 159 31.86 22.63 14.58
CA GLY A 159 32.33 21.59 15.49
C GLY A 159 31.21 20.71 16.07
N ALA A 160 29.99 20.81 15.51
CA ALA A 160 28.84 20.04 15.94
C ALA A 160 28.88 18.57 15.47
N LEU A 161 29.72 18.26 14.46
CA LEU A 161 29.85 16.92 13.89
C LEU A 161 31.31 16.62 13.54
N ASN A 162 31.84 15.53 14.08
CA ASN A 162 33.14 15.00 13.66
C ASN A 162 32.98 14.24 12.33
N PRO A 163 33.70 14.62 11.25
CA PRO A 163 33.49 14.07 9.93
C PRO A 163 33.99 12.64 9.80
N ASP A 164 33.09 11.73 9.44
CA ASP A 164 33.39 10.34 9.07
C ASP A 164 34.04 10.25 7.67
N LYS A 165 34.71 9.13 7.35
CA LYS A 165 35.41 8.91 6.07
C LYS A 165 34.50 9.17 4.87
N ASP A 166 33.29 8.65 4.91
CA ASP A 166 32.29 8.83 3.85
C ASP A 166 31.81 10.29 3.72
N GLN A 167 31.81 11.05 4.83
CA GLN A 167 31.42 12.46 4.82
C GLN A 167 32.53 13.32 4.20
N LYS A 168 33.81 13.02 4.48
CA LYS A 168 34.96 13.65 3.84
C LYS A 168 34.94 13.41 2.33
N ASP A 169 34.62 12.20 1.90
CA ASP A 169 34.50 11.85 0.48
C ASP A 169 33.31 12.55 -0.22
N LYS A 170 32.23 12.86 0.51
CA LYS A 170 31.12 13.68 -0.02
C LYS A 170 31.53 15.13 -0.19
N ILE A 171 32.29 15.67 0.76
CA ILE A 171 32.79 17.05 0.74
C ILE A 171 33.83 17.24 -0.37
N SER A 172 34.73 16.28 -0.58
CA SER A 172 35.73 16.36 -1.65
C SER A 172 35.09 16.45 -3.04
N LYS A 173 33.96 15.78 -3.25
CA LYS A 173 33.18 15.80 -4.50
C LYS A 173 32.41 17.11 -4.74
N LYS A 174 32.44 18.08 -3.81
CA LYS A 174 31.76 19.38 -3.97
C LYS A 174 32.17 20.07 -5.26
N ILE A 175 33.47 20.08 -5.58
CA ILE A 175 34.02 20.73 -6.77
C ILE A 175 33.48 20.07 -8.05
N GLU A 176 33.39 18.74 -8.09
CA GLU A 176 32.85 17.99 -9.22
C GLU A 176 31.36 18.29 -9.43
N ILE A 177 30.59 18.41 -8.34
CA ILE A 177 29.16 18.73 -8.40
C ILE A 177 28.94 20.16 -8.90
N ILE A 178 29.77 21.13 -8.48
CA ILE A 178 29.72 22.51 -8.96
C ILE A 178 29.98 22.56 -10.47
N LYS A 179 31.05 21.90 -10.93
CA LYS A 179 31.37 21.82 -12.37
C LYS A 179 30.24 21.18 -13.17
N ALA A 180 29.66 20.08 -12.68
CA ALA A 180 28.55 19.40 -13.34
C ALA A 180 27.26 20.26 -13.39
N ILE A 181 27.03 21.13 -12.40
CA ILE A 181 25.94 22.11 -12.43
C ILE A 181 26.22 23.16 -13.51
N GLU A 182 27.42 23.73 -13.53
CA GLU A 182 27.82 24.75 -14.49
C GLU A 182 27.73 24.24 -15.95
N GLU A 183 28.17 23.01 -16.20
CA GLU A 183 28.02 22.35 -17.51
C GLU A 183 26.56 22.18 -17.92
N LEU A 184 25.69 21.76 -17.00
CA LEU A 184 24.27 21.61 -17.29
C LEU A 184 23.55 22.94 -17.47
N GLU A 185 24.00 24.00 -16.80
CA GLU A 185 23.48 25.36 -17.00
C GLU A 185 23.91 25.92 -18.35
N LYS A 186 25.16 25.68 -18.78
CA LYS A 186 25.67 26.04 -20.11
C LYS A 186 24.98 25.28 -21.24
N CYS A 187 24.70 24.00 -21.06
CA CYS A 187 23.99 23.17 -22.05
C CYS A 187 22.47 23.35 -22.04
N SER A 188 21.90 24.12 -21.10
CA SER A 188 20.46 24.39 -21.01
C SER A 188 20.04 25.71 -21.70
N PHE A 189 21.00 26.44 -22.28
CA PHE A 189 20.80 27.60 -23.16
C PHE A 189 21.10 27.22 -24.60
#